data_AF-A0A356BCP7-F1
#
_entry.id   AF-A0A356BCP7-F1
#
_cell.length_a   1.000
_cell.length_b   1.000
_cell.length_c   1.000
_cell.angle_alpha   90.00
_cell.angle_beta   90.00
_cell.angle_gamma   90.00
#
_symmetry.space_group_name_H-M   'P 1'
#
loop_
_entity.id
_entity.type
_entity.pdbx_description
1 polymer ?
#
loop_
_entity_poly.entity_id
_entity_poly.type
_entity_poly.pdbx_seq_one_letter_code
_entity_poly.pdbx_strand_id
1 'polypeptide(L)'
;RGEALASISSVSRLTLTSKTPGQSAAWQANAEGRDMQVEVRPAAHPDGTSIEVLDLFFNTPARRKFLRTDKTEFGHIDELVKRLALSRYDVSWLLSHNGQQVRRLKAALTQEQRQKRVAALCGRVFAEHAAFIENQYGDVKIWGWLVHPQACSAQLHCQYSYV
;
A
#
# COMPACT_ATOMS: atom_id res chain seq x y z
N ARG A 1 -7.47 7.25 -14.84
CA ARG A 1 -8.56 8.18 -14.45
C ARG A 1 -8.08 9.59 -14.12
N GLY A 2 -6.86 9.79 -13.59
CA GLY A 2 -6.32 11.16 -13.37
C GLY A 2 -6.94 11.94 -12.20
N GLU A 3 -7.92 11.36 -11.50
CA GLU A 3 -8.71 12.06 -10.48
C GLU A 3 -8.21 11.88 -9.04
N ALA A 4 -7.31 10.92 -8.79
CA ALA A 4 -6.99 10.49 -7.42
C ALA A 4 -6.38 11.61 -6.56
N LEU A 5 -5.31 12.24 -7.03
CA LEU A 5 -4.62 13.29 -6.27
C LEU A 5 -5.47 14.56 -6.12
N ALA A 6 -6.23 14.93 -7.15
CA ALA A 6 -7.17 16.05 -7.08
C ALA A 6 -8.26 15.79 -6.02
N SER A 7 -8.82 14.58 -6.02
CA SER A 7 -9.85 14.18 -5.04
C SER A 7 -9.31 14.21 -3.61
N ILE A 8 -8.10 13.69 -3.38
CA ILE A 8 -7.48 13.66 -2.04
C ILE A 8 -7.15 15.07 -1.57
N SER A 9 -6.51 15.88 -2.41
CA SER A 9 -6.13 17.26 -2.06
C SER A 9 -7.34 18.15 -1.76
N SER A 10 -8.51 17.93 -2.37
CA SER A 10 -9.72 18.69 -2.05
C SER A 10 -10.25 18.50 -0.62
N VAL A 11 -9.80 17.44 0.07
CA VAL A 11 -10.25 17.08 1.43
C VAL A 11 -9.10 16.94 2.43
N SER A 12 -7.90 17.37 2.08
CA SER A 12 -6.71 17.26 2.93
C SER A 12 -5.73 18.39 2.65
N ARG A 13 -4.68 18.53 3.46
CA ARG A 13 -3.51 19.33 3.12
C ARG A 13 -2.51 18.39 2.44
N LEU A 14 -2.42 18.47 1.11
CA LEU A 14 -1.59 17.58 0.31
C LEU A 14 -0.32 18.30 -0.15
N THR A 15 0.82 17.65 0.10
CA THR A 15 2.13 18.03 -0.42
C THR A 15 2.64 16.90 -1.32
N LEU A 16 3.09 17.25 -2.52
CA LEU A 16 3.76 16.33 -3.43
C LEU A 16 5.17 16.86 -3.70
N THR A 17 6.19 16.06 -3.40
CA THR A 17 7.58 16.39 -3.68
C THR A 17 8.15 15.33 -4.61
N SER A 18 8.75 15.73 -5.74
CA SER A 18 9.26 14.79 -6.72
C SER A 18 10.51 15.29 -7.43
N LYS A 19 11.38 14.36 -7.82
CA LYS A 19 12.54 14.59 -8.68
C LYS A 19 12.67 13.48 -9.70
N THR A 20 12.78 13.84 -10.97
CA THR A 20 13.07 12.87 -12.04
C THR A 20 14.58 12.72 -12.22
N PRO A 21 15.09 11.57 -12.71
CA PRO A 21 16.54 11.35 -12.87
C PRO A 21 17.25 12.36 -13.76
N GLY A 22 16.54 13.00 -14.69
CA GLY A 22 17.11 14.00 -15.61
C GLY A 22 17.13 15.44 -15.07
N GLN A 23 16.55 15.70 -13.89
CA GLN A 23 16.51 17.04 -13.30
C GLN A 23 17.60 17.21 -12.24
N SER A 24 18.21 18.40 -12.20
CA SER A 24 19.19 18.76 -11.17
C SER A 24 18.56 19.10 -9.83
N ALA A 25 17.31 19.60 -9.83
CA ALA A 25 16.58 20.01 -8.64
C ALA A 25 15.24 19.26 -8.53
N ALA A 26 14.78 19.05 -7.29
CA ALA A 26 13.44 18.58 -7.02
C ALA A 26 12.46 19.74 -6.91
N TRP A 27 11.18 19.43 -7.07
CA TRP A 27 10.10 20.39 -6.93
C TRP A 27 9.05 19.86 -5.97
N GLN A 28 8.45 20.79 -5.23
CA GLN A 28 7.35 20.53 -4.33
C GLN A 28 6.13 21.32 -4.79
N ALA A 29 4.98 20.65 -4.86
CA ALA A 29 3.69 21.23 -5.13
C ALA A 29 2.80 21.10 -3.89
N ASN A 30 2.22 22.20 -3.45
CA ASN A 30 1.26 22.24 -2.34
C ASN A 30 -0.12 22.61 -2.89
N ALA A 31 -1.14 21.86 -2.48
CA ALA A 31 -2.53 22.19 -2.78
C ALA A 31 -3.30 22.41 -1.47
N GLU A 32 -3.74 23.64 -1.22
CA GLU A 32 -4.54 24.01 -0.06
C GLU A 32 -5.65 25.02 -0.39
N GLY A 33 -6.61 25.17 0.51
CA GLY A 33 -7.73 26.12 0.37
C GLY A 33 -8.90 25.60 -0.48
N ARG A 34 -9.93 26.43 -0.63
CA ARG A 34 -11.12 26.10 -1.45
C ARG A 34 -10.85 26.18 -2.95
N ASP A 35 -9.96 27.08 -3.36
CA ASP A 35 -9.67 27.37 -4.76
C ASP A 35 -8.60 26.43 -5.35
N MET A 36 -8.03 25.52 -4.53
CA MET A 36 -7.08 24.49 -4.95
C MET A 36 -5.90 25.04 -5.75
N GLN A 37 -5.47 26.28 -5.47
CA GLN A 37 -4.32 26.86 -6.14
C GLN A 37 -3.08 26.06 -5.79
N VAL A 38 -2.36 25.66 -6.82
CA VAL A 38 -1.14 24.86 -6.68
C VAL A 38 0.04 25.81 -6.64
N GLU A 39 0.71 25.88 -5.50
CA GLU A 39 1.99 26.57 -5.38
C GLU A 39 3.12 25.57 -5.64
N VAL A 40 4.01 25.89 -6.57
CA VAL A 40 5.18 25.08 -6.91
C VAL A 40 6.44 25.80 -6.51
N ARG A 41 7.29 25.14 -5.71
CA ARG A 41 8.54 25.69 -5.21
C ARG A 41 9.69 24.68 -5.31
N PRO A 42 10.96 25.15 -5.42
CA PRO A 42 12.12 24.27 -5.34
C PRO A 42 12.18 23.51 -4.01
N ALA A 43 12.64 22.27 -4.04
CA ALA A 43 12.79 21.42 -2.86
C ALA A 43 14.05 20.54 -2.94
N ALA A 44 14.42 19.94 -1.81
CA ALA A 44 15.43 18.89 -1.75
C ALA A 44 14.74 17.52 -1.69
N HIS A 45 15.00 16.66 -2.67
CA HIS A 45 14.47 15.31 -2.72
C HIS A 45 15.36 14.42 -3.61
N PRO A 46 15.62 13.16 -3.25
CA PRO A 46 16.28 12.21 -4.15
C PRO A 46 15.40 11.89 -5.36
N ASP A 47 15.89 11.11 -6.31
CA ASP A 47 15.04 10.66 -7.42
C ASP A 47 13.87 9.82 -6.90
N GLY A 48 12.66 10.15 -7.37
CA GLY A 48 11.41 9.54 -6.90
C GLY A 48 10.41 10.58 -6.41
N THR A 49 9.41 10.13 -5.66
CA THR A 49 8.26 10.93 -5.24
C THR A 49 7.88 10.64 -3.80
N SER A 50 7.60 11.69 -3.03
CA SER A 50 6.97 11.63 -1.72
C SER A 50 5.62 12.35 -1.77
N ILE A 51 4.60 11.74 -1.15
CA ILE A 51 3.26 12.32 -1.01
C ILE A 51 2.95 12.38 0.48
N GLU A 52 2.65 13.57 0.96
CA GLU A 52 2.23 13.81 2.34
C GLU A 52 0.77 14.26 2.34
N VAL A 53 -0.03 13.63 3.20
CA VAL A 53 -1.46 13.93 3.35
C VAL A 53 -1.72 14.21 4.82
N LEU A 54 -1.98 15.47 5.14
CA LEU A 54 -2.24 15.93 6.50
C LEU A 54 -3.70 16.37 6.65
N ASP A 55 -4.21 16.30 7.88
CA ASP A 55 -5.55 16.75 8.25
C ASP A 55 -6.67 16.21 7.34
N LEU A 56 -6.70 14.90 7.10
CA LEU A 56 -7.72 14.27 6.24
C LEU A 56 -9.15 14.61 6.75
N PHE A 57 -9.99 15.08 5.83
CA PHE A 57 -11.36 15.55 6.05
C PHE A 57 -11.52 16.82 6.92
N PHE A 58 -10.47 17.63 7.10
CA PHE A 58 -10.56 18.86 7.92
C PHE A 58 -11.65 19.84 7.48
N ASN A 59 -11.88 19.95 6.17
CA ASN A 59 -12.87 20.84 5.56
C ASN A 59 -14.21 20.14 5.25
N THR A 60 -14.35 18.84 5.59
CA THR A 60 -15.57 18.04 5.39
C THR A 60 -16.01 17.37 6.70
N PRO A 61 -16.57 18.11 7.67
CA PRO A 61 -16.81 17.62 9.03
C PRO A 61 -17.78 16.43 9.08
N ALA A 62 -18.75 16.36 8.18
CA ALA A 62 -19.65 15.21 8.08
C ALA A 62 -18.90 13.91 7.78
N ARG A 63 -17.91 13.93 6.87
CA ARG A 63 -17.06 12.76 6.55
C ARG A 63 -16.15 12.40 7.71
N ARG A 64 -15.57 13.40 8.39
CA ARG A 64 -14.70 13.18 9.55
C ARG A 64 -15.39 12.40 10.67
N LYS A 65 -16.70 12.57 10.87
CA LYS A 65 -17.49 11.81 11.86
C LYS A 65 -17.60 10.31 11.56
N PHE A 66 -17.32 9.87 10.34
CA PHE A 66 -17.32 8.45 9.97
C PHE A 66 -15.99 7.75 10.22
N LEU A 67 -14.93 8.50 10.53
CA LEU A 67 -13.65 7.89 10.91
C LEU A 67 -13.84 7.07 12.19
N ARG A 68 -13.35 5.85 12.16
CA ARG A 68 -13.32 4.98 13.33
C ARG A 68 -12.13 5.35 14.21
N THR A 69 -11.88 4.56 15.25
CA THR A 69 -10.68 4.72 16.08
C THR A 69 -9.41 4.58 15.25
N ASP A 70 -8.33 5.25 15.67
CA ASP A 70 -7.02 5.18 15.02
C ASP A 70 -6.56 3.73 14.79
N LYS A 71 -6.80 2.85 15.77
CA LYS A 71 -6.51 1.42 15.67
C LYS A 71 -7.26 0.74 14.52
N THR A 72 -8.52 1.11 14.30
CA THR A 72 -9.36 0.49 13.26
C THR A 72 -8.96 1.00 11.88
N GLU A 73 -8.77 2.30 11.73
CA GLU A 73 -8.32 2.91 10.47
C GLU A 73 -6.92 2.40 10.08
N PHE A 74 -6.00 2.32 11.06
CA PHE A 74 -4.69 1.72 10.83
C PHE A 74 -4.79 0.24 10.43
N GLY A 75 -5.72 -0.52 11.03
CA GLY A 75 -5.99 -1.90 10.61
C GLY A 75 -6.41 -2.01 9.13
N HIS A 76 -7.19 -1.06 8.64
CA HIS A 76 -7.54 -0.99 7.21
C HIS A 76 -6.34 -0.64 6.32
N ILE A 77 -5.47 0.27 6.75
CA ILE A 77 -4.22 0.61 6.06
C ILE A 77 -3.28 -0.59 6.00
N ASP A 78 -3.11 -1.28 7.12
CA ASP A 78 -2.25 -2.45 7.26
C ASP A 78 -2.70 -3.59 6.33
N GLU A 79 -4.02 -3.83 6.26
CA GLU A 79 -4.62 -4.81 5.34
C GLU A 79 -4.44 -4.41 3.87
N LEU A 80 -4.58 -3.13 3.53
CA LEU A 80 -4.31 -2.63 2.17
C LEU A 80 -2.84 -2.84 1.78
N VAL A 81 -1.89 -2.48 2.66
CA VAL A 81 -0.45 -2.69 2.44
C VAL A 81 -0.14 -4.17 2.27
N LYS A 82 -0.76 -5.05 3.08
CA LYS A 82 -0.63 -6.50 2.93
C LYS A 82 -1.08 -6.97 1.54
N ARG A 83 -2.25 -6.53 1.07
CA ARG A 83 -2.78 -6.86 -0.27
C ARG A 83 -1.83 -6.40 -1.38
N LEU A 84 -1.26 -5.21 -1.29
CA LEU A 84 -0.30 -4.70 -2.27
C LEU A 84 1.04 -5.45 -2.22
N ALA A 85 1.53 -5.76 -1.02
CA ALA A 85 2.78 -6.48 -0.85
C ALA A 85 2.74 -7.93 -1.35
N LEU A 86 1.56 -8.55 -1.37
CA LEU A 86 1.30 -9.86 -1.96
C LEU A 86 1.11 -9.84 -3.48
N SER A 87 0.78 -8.69 -4.09
CA SER A 87 0.71 -8.56 -5.56
C SER A 87 2.06 -8.23 -6.20
N ARG A 88 2.97 -7.57 -5.47
CA ARG A 88 4.29 -7.13 -5.96
C ARG A 88 5.43 -7.61 -5.08
N TYR A 89 5.87 -8.84 -5.36
CA TYR A 89 7.02 -9.46 -4.68
C TYR A 89 8.34 -8.75 -4.96
N ASP A 90 8.48 -8.13 -6.13
CA ASP A 90 9.65 -7.37 -6.57
C ASP A 90 9.85 -6.04 -5.82
N VAL A 91 8.83 -5.54 -5.13
CA VAL A 91 8.86 -4.26 -4.40
C VAL A 91 9.16 -4.50 -2.92
N SER A 92 9.99 -3.63 -2.33
CA SER A 92 10.19 -3.58 -0.88
C SER A 92 9.19 -2.63 -0.21
N TRP A 93 8.67 -3.01 0.94
CA TRP A 93 7.65 -2.26 1.69
C TRP A 93 8.13 -1.95 3.10
N LEU A 94 7.89 -0.72 3.55
CA LEU A 94 8.07 -0.28 4.93
C LEU A 94 6.77 0.39 5.37
N LEU A 95 6.19 -0.08 6.47
CA LEU A 95 5.02 0.53 7.09
C LEU A 95 5.37 0.90 8.53
N SER A 96 5.19 2.18 8.85
CA SER A 96 5.38 2.72 10.20
C SER A 96 4.10 3.38 10.69
N HIS A 97 3.87 3.31 11.99
CA HIS A 97 2.72 3.93 12.65
C HIS A 97 3.20 4.57 13.95
N ASN A 98 2.94 5.86 14.14
CA ASN A 98 3.36 6.63 15.32
C ASN A 98 4.86 6.47 15.65
N GLY A 99 5.71 6.56 14.63
CA GLY A 99 7.17 6.43 14.75
C GLY A 99 7.68 5.00 14.94
N GLN A 100 6.80 4.01 15.11
CA GLN A 100 7.18 2.61 15.26
C GLN A 100 7.05 1.85 13.94
N GLN A 101 8.05 1.03 13.62
CA GLN A 101 8.01 0.18 12.44
C GLN A 101 7.06 -1.00 12.67
N VAL A 102 6.00 -1.09 11.88
CA VAL A 102 5.01 -2.17 11.95
C VAL A 102 5.35 -3.31 10.99
N ARG A 103 5.75 -2.97 9.76
CA ARG A 103 6.17 -3.97 8.75
C ARG A 103 7.43 -3.54 8.03
N ARG A 104 8.28 -4.52 7.74
CA ARG A 104 9.42 -4.38 6.84
C ARG A 104 9.53 -5.62 5.96
N LEU A 105 9.19 -5.47 4.69
CA LEU A 105 9.13 -6.55 3.72
C LEU A 105 10.15 -6.26 2.62
N LYS A 106 11.25 -7.00 2.58
CA LYS A 106 12.25 -6.89 1.50
C LYS A 106 11.70 -7.50 0.22
N ALA A 107 12.09 -6.98 -0.94
CA ALA A 107 11.87 -7.59 -2.25
C ALA A 107 12.19 -9.10 -2.21
N ALA A 108 11.31 -9.89 -2.80
CA ALA A 108 11.28 -11.34 -2.79
C ALA A 108 11.37 -11.87 -4.23
N LEU A 109 12.59 -11.98 -4.72
CA LEU A 109 12.88 -12.31 -6.11
C LEU A 109 12.87 -13.84 -6.34
N THR A 110 13.25 -14.62 -5.32
CA THR A 110 13.23 -16.09 -5.37
C THR A 110 11.95 -16.67 -4.77
N GLN A 111 11.58 -17.90 -5.15
CA GLN A 111 10.40 -18.59 -4.61
C GLN A 111 10.47 -18.74 -3.08
N GLU A 112 11.63 -19.06 -2.52
CA GLU A 112 11.85 -19.15 -1.07
C GLU A 112 11.59 -17.80 -0.38
N GLN A 113 12.07 -16.70 -0.96
CA GLN A 113 11.80 -15.36 -0.42
C GLN A 113 10.32 -15.00 -0.50
N ARG A 114 9.62 -15.42 -1.58
CA ARG A 114 8.17 -15.20 -1.71
C ARG A 114 7.40 -15.98 -0.66
N GLN A 115 7.76 -17.24 -0.43
CA GLN A 115 7.16 -18.06 0.63
C GLN A 115 7.40 -17.45 2.02
N LYS A 116 8.61 -16.93 2.30
CA LYS A 116 8.89 -16.18 3.54
C LYS A 116 8.02 -14.93 3.68
N ARG A 117 7.79 -14.18 2.59
CA ARG A 117 6.88 -13.02 2.60
C ARG A 117 5.43 -13.44 2.87
N VAL A 118 4.96 -14.51 2.22
CA VAL A 118 3.62 -15.06 2.45
C VAL A 118 3.46 -15.48 3.90
N ALA A 119 4.45 -16.16 4.50
CA ALA A 119 4.44 -16.50 5.92
C ALA A 119 4.37 -15.27 6.84
N ALA A 120 5.13 -14.23 6.53
CA ALA A 120 5.12 -12.99 7.32
C ALA A 120 3.80 -12.23 7.24
N LEU A 121 3.03 -12.38 6.16
CA LEU A 121 1.77 -11.67 5.92
C LEU A 121 0.54 -12.48 6.31
N CYS A 122 0.49 -13.75 5.91
CA CYS A 122 -0.63 -14.66 6.09
C CYS A 122 -0.53 -15.49 7.37
N GLY A 123 0.60 -15.41 8.08
CA GLY A 123 0.85 -16.12 9.32
C GLY A 123 1.45 -17.51 9.10
N ARG A 124 1.98 -18.08 10.19
CA ARG A 124 2.73 -19.33 10.16
C ARG A 124 1.88 -20.53 9.73
N VAL A 125 0.65 -20.62 10.25
CA VAL A 125 -0.28 -21.71 9.94
C VAL A 125 -0.60 -21.76 8.44
N PHE A 126 -0.83 -20.59 7.81
CA PHE A 126 -1.03 -20.53 6.36
C PHE A 126 0.21 -21.06 5.63
N ALA A 127 1.41 -20.60 6.00
CA ALA A 127 2.64 -21.00 5.33
C ALA A 127 3.01 -22.49 5.50
N GLU A 128 2.63 -23.11 6.63
CA GLU A 128 2.85 -24.53 6.88
C GLU A 128 1.97 -25.44 6.01
N HIS A 129 0.75 -25.00 5.71
CA HIS A 129 -0.23 -25.79 4.94
C HIS A 129 -0.42 -25.34 3.50
N ALA A 130 0.20 -24.22 3.11
CA ALA A 130 0.08 -23.66 1.77
C ALA A 130 0.97 -24.40 0.76
N ALA A 131 0.34 -24.93 -0.28
CA ALA A 131 1.00 -25.44 -1.47
C ALA A 131 1.09 -24.35 -2.54
N PHE A 132 2.26 -24.22 -3.16
CA PHE A 132 2.40 -23.38 -4.34
C PHE A 132 1.80 -24.09 -5.55
N ILE A 133 0.98 -23.36 -6.31
CA ILE A 133 0.43 -23.81 -7.59
C ILE A 133 0.86 -22.85 -8.70
N GLU A 134 1.09 -23.41 -9.88
CA GLU A 134 1.31 -22.66 -11.11
C GLU A 134 0.78 -23.51 -12.26
N ASN A 135 -0.15 -22.95 -13.02
CA ASN A 135 -0.76 -23.61 -14.17
C ASN A 135 -1.01 -22.59 -15.28
N GLN A 136 -0.93 -23.03 -16.52
CA GLN A 136 -1.16 -22.20 -17.70
C GLN A 136 -1.98 -22.98 -18.72
N TYR A 137 -3.03 -22.35 -19.23
CA TYR A 137 -3.86 -22.88 -20.30
C TYR A 137 -4.17 -21.76 -21.31
N GLY A 138 -3.63 -21.90 -22.53
CA GLY A 138 -3.64 -20.82 -23.52
C GLY A 138 -2.96 -19.56 -22.96
N ASP A 139 -3.68 -18.44 -23.05
CA ASP A 139 -3.21 -17.13 -22.57
C ASP A 139 -3.47 -16.90 -21.07
N VAL A 140 -4.14 -17.85 -20.39
CA VAL A 140 -4.47 -17.74 -18.96
C VAL A 140 -3.39 -18.42 -18.14
N LYS A 141 -2.78 -17.66 -17.23
CA LYS A 141 -1.84 -18.17 -16.23
C LYS A 141 -2.38 -17.92 -14.83
N ILE A 142 -2.41 -18.98 -14.01
CA ILE A 142 -2.80 -18.91 -12.60
C ILE A 142 -1.62 -19.40 -11.77
N TRP A 143 -1.27 -18.64 -10.74
CA TRP A 143 -0.25 -19.04 -9.78
C TRP A 143 -0.53 -18.44 -8.41
N GLY A 144 0.00 -19.07 -7.37
CA GLY A 144 -0.16 -18.59 -6.00
C GLY A 144 -0.03 -19.69 -4.96
N TRP A 145 -0.49 -19.40 -3.76
CA TRP A 145 -0.47 -20.33 -2.63
C TRP A 145 -1.89 -20.67 -2.22
N LEU A 146 -2.19 -21.97 -2.12
CA LEU A 146 -3.47 -22.47 -1.68
C LEU A 146 -3.27 -23.38 -0.47
N VAL A 147 -4.10 -23.20 0.55
CA VAL A 147 -4.14 -24.08 1.72
C VAL A 147 -5.05 -25.26 1.41
N HIS A 148 -4.64 -26.45 1.84
CA HIS A 148 -5.47 -27.65 1.70
C HIS A 148 -6.82 -27.45 2.42
N PRO A 149 -7.97 -27.85 1.85
CA PRO A 149 -9.29 -27.60 2.44
C PRO A 149 -9.44 -28.09 3.89
N GLN A 150 -8.76 -29.18 4.26
CA GLN A 150 -8.78 -29.73 5.63
C GLN A 150 -8.04 -28.86 6.66
N ALA A 151 -7.15 -27.99 6.21
CA ALA A 151 -6.40 -27.04 7.06
C ALA A 151 -7.04 -25.64 7.08
N CYS A 152 -8.16 -25.44 6.37
CA CYS A 152 -8.91 -24.20 6.43
C CYS A 152 -9.64 -24.08 7.78
N SER A 153 -9.51 -22.94 8.45
CA SER A 153 -10.32 -22.62 9.62
C SER A 153 -11.65 -22.00 9.22
N ALA A 154 -12.61 -21.95 10.15
CA ALA A 154 -13.92 -21.33 9.93
C ALA A 154 -13.87 -19.82 9.64
N GLN A 155 -12.75 -19.15 9.97
CA GLN A 155 -12.52 -17.75 9.59
C GLN A 155 -11.43 -17.65 8.52
N LEU A 156 -11.85 -17.27 7.32
CA LEU A 156 -10.99 -17.13 6.15
C LEU A 156 -10.23 -15.80 6.19
N HIS A 157 -9.13 -15.77 6.93
CA HIS A 157 -8.34 -14.54 7.14
C HIS A 157 -7.37 -14.17 6.00
N CYS A 158 -7.23 -15.00 4.96
CA CYS A 158 -6.25 -14.81 3.88
C CYS A 158 -6.79 -15.27 2.52
N GLN A 159 -7.73 -14.51 1.96
CA GLN A 159 -8.26 -14.72 0.62
C GLN A 159 -7.89 -13.54 -0.27
N TYR A 160 -6.83 -13.70 -1.04
CA TYR A 160 -6.31 -12.67 -1.93
C TYR A 160 -6.25 -13.20 -3.36
N SER A 161 -6.91 -12.52 -4.26
CA SER A 161 -6.89 -12.79 -5.69
C SER A 161 -6.51 -11.52 -6.45
N TYR A 162 -5.79 -11.72 -7.56
CA TYR A 162 -5.28 -10.66 -8.40
C TYR A 162 -5.53 -11.07 -9.86
N VAL A 163 -5.86 -10.09 -10.69
CA VAL A 163 -6.08 -10.23 -12.13
C VAL A 163 -5.19 -9.23 -12.82
#